data_AF-A0A9E0IIV7-F1
#
_entry.id   AF-A0A9E0IIV7-F1
#
_cell.length_a   1.000
_cell.length_b   1.000
_cell.length_c   1.000
_cell.angle_alpha   90.00
_cell.angle_beta   90.00
_cell.angle_gamma   90.00
#
_symmetry.space_group_name_H-M   'P 1'
#
loop_
_entity.id
_entity.type
_entity.pdbx_description
1 polymer ?
#
loop_
_entity_poly.entity_id
_entity_poly.type
_entity_poly.pdbx_seq_one_letter_code
_entity_poly.pdbx_strand_id
1 'polypeptide(L)' 'MKITSKGQVTIPQAVREQAGLHPHCEVEFEVQGNGDVLVRLAAAAPVTRLRQSFERVRGRANAAAFKGMGTDEFMAFLRG' A
#
# COMPACT_ATOMS: atom_id res chain seq x y z
N MET A 1 -22.99 13.58 -8.96
CA MET A 1 -23.06 12.13 -9.24
C MET A 1 -24.31 11.57 -8.58
N LYS A 2 -25.01 10.60 -9.20
CA LYS A 2 -26.15 9.90 -8.58
C LYS A 2 -25.74 8.47 -8.28
N ILE A 3 -26.26 7.91 -7.18
CA ILE A 3 -26.12 6.50 -6.86
C ILE A 3 -27.14 5.73 -7.73
N THR A 4 -26.71 4.63 -8.36
CA THR A 4 -27.60 3.77 -9.15
C THR A 4 -28.52 2.96 -8.24
N SER A 5 -29.57 2.33 -8.78
CA SER A 5 -30.44 1.43 -8.00
C SER A 5 -29.70 0.25 -7.36
N LYS A 6 -28.51 -0.08 -7.88
CA LYS A 6 -27.63 -1.13 -7.34
C LYS A 6 -26.62 -0.61 -6.31
N GLY A 7 -26.70 0.67 -5.91
CA GLY A 7 -25.78 1.27 -4.95
C GLY A 7 -24.43 1.67 -5.53
N GLN A 8 -24.26 1.69 -6.86
CA GLN A 8 -22.98 2.07 -7.48
C GLN A 8 -22.89 3.59 -7.67
N VAL A 9 -21.70 4.15 -7.52
CA VAL A 9 -21.40 5.56 -7.80
C VAL A 9 -20.20 5.66 -8.74
N THR A 10 -20.24 6.62 -9.67
CA THR A 10 -19.11 6.90 -10.55
C THR A 10 -18.11 7.82 -9.85
N ILE A 11 -16.83 7.49 -9.94
CA ILE A 11 -15.72 8.34 -9.49
C ILE A 11 -15.20 9.13 -10.70
N PRO A 12 -15.20 10.48 -10.69
CA PRO A 12 -14.65 11.28 -11.78
C PRO A 12 -13.18 10.96 -12.07
N GLN A 13 -12.76 11.13 -13.33
CA GLN A 13 -11.39 10.81 -13.75
C GLN A 13 -10.32 11.52 -12.91
N ALA A 14 -10.45 12.83 -12.70
CA ALA A 14 -9.48 13.61 -11.91
C ALA A 14 -9.32 13.06 -10.47
N VAL A 15 -10.42 12.61 -9.86
CA VAL A 15 -10.39 12.00 -8.52
C VAL A 15 -9.71 10.63 -8.55
N ARG A 16 -9.98 9.81 -9.57
CA ARG A 16 -9.32 8.51 -9.74
C ARG A 16 -7.81 8.65 -9.88
N GLU A 17 -7.35 9.60 -10.70
CA GLU A 17 -5.92 9.84 -10.92
C GLU A 17 -5.22 10.31 -9.65
N GLN A 18 -5.82 11.25 -8.92
CA GLN A 18 -5.28 11.73 -7.64
C GLN A 18 -5.27 10.64 -6.56
N ALA A 19 -6.27 9.76 -6.54
CA ALA A 19 -6.39 8.68 -5.57
C ALA A 19 -5.69 7.37 -5.99
N GLY A 20 -5.09 7.30 -7.20
CA GLY A 20 -4.47 6.09 -7.73
C GLY A 20 -5.43 4.94 -8.03
N LEU A 21 -6.72 5.24 -8.26
CA LEU A 21 -7.76 4.24 -8.53
C LEU A 21 -7.76 3.84 -10.02
N HIS A 22 -6.96 2.83 -10.35
CA HIS A 22 -6.87 2.29 -11.70
C HIS A 22 -7.96 1.27 -12.01
N PRO A 23 -8.27 1.00 -13.30
CA PRO A 23 -9.13 -0.11 -13.67
C PRO A 23 -8.65 -1.41 -13.04
N HIS A 24 -9.59 -2.25 -12.59
CA HIS A 24 -9.33 -3.56 -11.95
C HIS A 24 -8.59 -3.52 -10.60
N CYS A 25 -8.45 -2.35 -9.96
CA CYS A 25 -7.99 -2.31 -8.58
C CYS A 25 -9.09 -2.74 -7.60
N GLU A 26 -8.68 -3.40 -6.52
CA GLU A 26 -9.55 -3.65 -5.37
C GLU A 26 -9.53 -2.43 -4.44
N VAL A 27 -10.66 -2.15 -3.80
CA VAL A 27 -10.84 -1.01 -2.90
C VAL A 27 -11.52 -1.44 -1.61
N GLU A 28 -11.16 -0.78 -0.52
CA GLU A 28 -11.81 -0.89 0.77
C GLU A 28 -12.60 0.37 1.08
N PHE A 29 -13.72 0.19 1.76
CA PHE A 29 -14.58 1.28 2.23
C PHE A 29 -14.55 1.33 3.75
N GLU A 30 -14.38 2.53 4.30
CA GLU A 30 -14.49 2.80 5.73
C GLU A 30 -15.46 3.97 5.94
N VAL A 31 -16.35 3.86 6.92
CA VAL A 31 -17.20 4.98 7.35
C VAL A 31 -16.53 5.61 8.55
N GLN A 32 -16.13 6.87 8.43
CA GLN A 32 -15.53 7.63 9.50
C GLN A 32 -16.59 8.11 10.51
N GLY A 33 -16.16 8.46 11.72
CA GLY A 33 -17.08 8.90 12.79
C GLY A 33 -17.86 10.19 12.48
N ASN A 34 -17.42 10.97 11.49
CA ASN A 34 -18.12 12.16 10.99
C ASN A 34 -19.14 11.85 9.88
N GLY A 35 -19.30 10.57 9.50
CA GLY A 35 -20.21 10.14 8.44
C GLY A 35 -19.60 10.12 7.04
N ASP A 36 -18.33 10.50 6.88
CA ASP A 36 -17.65 10.43 5.59
C ASP A 36 -17.33 8.99 5.19
N VAL A 37 -17.39 8.71 3.89
CA VAL A 37 -16.97 7.42 3.32
C VAL A 37 -15.56 7.58 2.76
N LEU A 38 -14.60 6.92 3.39
CA LEU A 38 -13.24 6.81 2.90
C LEU A 38 -13.13 5.61 1.96
N VAL A 39 -12.59 5.85 0.76
CA VAL A 39 -12.25 4.80 -0.21
C VAL A 39 -10.75 4.76 -0.36
N ARG A 40 -10.16 3.58 -0.14
CA ARG A 40 -8.72 3.35 -0.33
C ARG A 40 -8.50 2.13 -1.19
N LEU A 41 -7.35 2.08 -1.87
CA LEU A 41 -6.88 0.84 -2.50
C LEU A 41 -6.78 -0.24 -1.43
N ALA A 42 -7.35 -1.41 -1.70
CA ALA A 42 -7.11 -2.58 -0.88
C ALA A 42 -5.61 -2.88 -0.93
N ALA A 43 -4.98 -3.04 0.22
CA ALA A 43 -3.57 -3.38 0.24
C ALA A 43 -3.41 -4.77 -0.41
N ALA A 44 -2.60 -4.86 -1.47
CA ALA A 44 -1.99 -6.15 -1.79
C ALA A 44 -1.34 -6.68 -0.50
N ALA A 45 -1.54 -7.98 -0.21
CA ALA A 45 -1.06 -8.68 0.98
C ALA A 45 0.21 -8.07 1.59
N PRO A 46 0.27 -7.94 2.93
CA PRO A 46 0.91 -6.82 3.63
C PRO A 46 2.34 -6.54 3.14
N VAL A 47 2.43 -5.56 2.24
CA VAL A 47 3.68 -4.86 1.91
C VAL A 47 4.26 -4.19 3.16
N THR A 48 3.50 -4.12 4.25
CA THR A 48 3.90 -3.59 5.56
C THR A 48 5.11 -4.32 6.15
N ARG A 49 5.24 -5.64 6.01
CA ARG A 49 6.43 -6.36 6.55
C ARG A 49 7.68 -6.05 5.77
N LEU A 50 7.59 -6.07 4.43
CA LEU A 50 8.69 -5.72 3.54
C LEU A 50 9.05 -4.24 3.68
N ARG A 51 8.08 -3.31 3.73
CA ARG A 51 8.37 -1.89 4.01
C ARG A 51 9.03 -1.71 5.38
N GLN A 52 8.57 -2.39 6.43
CA GLN A 52 9.20 -2.34 7.75
C GLN A 52 10.62 -2.94 7.74
N SER A 53 10.87 -4.03 7.00
CA SER A 53 12.22 -4.59 6.86
C SER A 53 13.13 -3.65 6.06
N PHE A 54 12.62 -3.03 5.00
CA PHE A 54 13.33 -1.99 4.25
C PHE A 54 13.59 -0.73 5.08
N GLU A 55 12.65 -0.28 5.92
CA GLU A 55 12.83 0.86 6.82
C GLU A 55 13.91 0.60 7.88
N ARG A 56 14.01 -0.63 8.41
CA ARG A 56 15.09 -1.00 9.36
C ARG A 56 16.49 -0.93 8.72
N VAL A 57 16.58 -1.10 7.41
CA VAL A 57 17.87 -1.18 6.67
C VAL A 57 18.18 0.10 5.90
N ARG A 58 17.18 0.98 5.71
CA ARG A 58 17.34 2.25 4.99
C ARG A 58 18.41 3.12 5.65
N GLY A 59 19.48 3.41 4.91
CA GLY A 59 20.63 4.20 5.39
C GLY A 59 21.72 3.39 6.11
N ARG A 60 21.59 2.06 6.22
CA ARG A 60 22.56 1.18 6.90
C ARG A 60 23.38 0.30 5.97
N ALA A 61 23.44 0.59 4.66
CA ALA A 61 24.19 -0.21 3.69
C ALA A 61 25.67 -0.47 4.08
N ASN A 62 26.27 0.42 4.89
CA ASN A 62 27.64 0.31 5.40
C ASN A 62 27.73 -0.06 6.89
N ALA A 63 26.63 -0.46 7.54
CA ALA A 63 26.67 -0.85 8.95
C ALA A 63 27.45 -2.16 9.10
N ALA A 64 28.26 -2.25 10.16
CA ALA A 64 29.11 -3.42 10.43
C ALA A 64 28.34 -4.75 10.44
N ALA A 65 27.04 -4.71 10.76
CA ALA A 65 26.14 -5.87 10.73
C ALA A 65 25.90 -6.47 9.33
N PHE A 66 26.12 -5.70 8.26
CA PHE A 66 26.00 -6.18 6.86
C PHE A 66 27.38 -6.44 6.22
N LYS A 67 28.47 -6.18 6.95
CA LYS A 67 29.83 -6.34 6.44
C LYS A 67 30.21 -7.83 6.48
N GLY A 68 30.17 -8.47 5.31
CA GLY A 68 30.41 -9.91 5.14
C GLY A 68 29.14 -10.73 4.85
N MET A 69 27.97 -10.09 4.83
CA MET A 69 26.72 -10.75 4.44
C MET A 69 26.68 -10.91 2.91
N GLY A 70 26.39 -12.13 2.45
CA GLY A 70 26.20 -12.39 1.02
C GLY A 70 24.87 -11.82 0.49
N THR A 71 24.75 -11.71 -0.83
CA THR A 71 23.50 -11.25 -1.48
C THR A 71 22.30 -12.10 -1.06
N ASP A 72 22.45 -13.43 -0.99
CA ASP A 72 21.35 -14.33 -0.66
C ASP A 72 20.91 -14.21 0.81
N GLU A 73 21.86 -14.05 1.72
CA GLU A 73 21.60 -13.83 3.15
C GLU A 73 20.92 -12.48 3.38
N PHE A 74 21.35 -11.45 2.65
CA PHE A 74 20.72 -10.13 2.69
C PHE A 74 19.28 -10.20 2.15
N MET A 75 19.08 -10.90 1.04
CA MET A 75 17.76 -11.11 0.46
C MET A 75 16.86 -11.96 1.37
N ALA A 76 17.40 -12.95 2.09
CA ALA A 76 16.67 -13.72 3.10
C ALA A 76 16.26 -12.85 4.28
N PHE A 77 17.18 -12.04 4.81
CA PHE A 77 16.91 -11.11 5.91
C PHE A 77 15.83 -10.08 5.57
N LEU A 78 15.84 -9.53 4.34
CA LEU A 78 14.82 -8.59 3.89
C LEU A 78 13.43 -9.21 3.74
N ARG A 79 13.36 -10.51 3.43
CA ARG A 79 12.10 -11.23 3.25
C ARG A 79 11.47 -11.69 4.57
N GLY A 80 12.27 -11.89 5.62
CA GLY A 80 11.82 -12.29 6.96
C GLY A 80 11.35 -13.73 7.01
#